data_AF-A0A2M9PGZ0-F1
#
_entry.id   AF-A0A2M9PGZ0-F1
#
_cell.length_a   1.000
_cell.length_b   1.000
_cell.length_c   1.000
_cell.angle_alpha   90.00
_cell.angle_beta   90.00
_cell.angle_gamma   90.00
#
_symmetry.space_group_name_H-M   'P 1'
#
loop_
_entity.id
_entity.type
_entity.pdbx_description
1 polymer ?
#
loop_
_entity_poly.entity_id
_entity_poly.type
_entity_poly.pdbx_seq_one_letter_code
_entity_poly.pdbx_strand_id
1 'polypeptide(L)'
;MDIKLKVAAGSILVGVAVLGIKYFAYAVTGSIALYSDAMESLVNVATAVAALFAVRLSMAPADDNHPYGHHKVEYFSAVLAGSLIIVAALLIVREAWAGIQNPTPIAAPAEGLLLSGVASLLNAGWSWVLIRQGRKHRSPALVADGRHLLSDVVTSVGVAIGILLSVVPPSGGRRRRGSSPPRPRCG
;
A
#
# COMPACT_ATOMS: atom_id res chain seq x y z
N MET A 1 26.61 -1.79 -13.97
CA MET A 1 25.21 -1.38 -13.71
C MET A 1 25.20 0.01 -13.12
N ASP A 2 24.50 0.91 -13.78
CA ASP A 2 24.30 2.30 -13.36
C ASP A 2 23.72 2.37 -11.94
N ILE A 3 24.19 3.31 -11.10
CA ILE A 3 23.77 3.44 -9.69
C ILE A 3 22.25 3.56 -9.57
N LYS A 4 21.62 4.22 -10.55
CA LYS A 4 20.17 4.42 -10.65
C LYS A 4 19.40 3.11 -10.80
N LEU A 5 19.91 2.18 -11.62
CA LEU A 5 19.30 0.87 -11.86
C LEU A 5 19.39 -0.03 -10.62
N LYS A 6 20.51 0.04 -9.89
CA LYS A 6 20.66 -0.70 -8.62
C LYS A 6 19.70 -0.18 -7.56
N VAL A 7 19.55 1.13 -7.44
CA VAL A 7 18.63 1.74 -6.47
C VAL A 7 17.18 1.46 -6.83
N ALA A 8 16.79 1.56 -8.10
CA ALA A 8 15.44 1.22 -8.56
C ALA A 8 15.09 -0.26 -8.30
N ALA A 9 16.02 -1.18 -8.56
CA ALA A 9 15.82 -2.59 -8.22
C ALA A 9 15.71 -2.81 -6.70
N GLY A 10 16.49 -2.07 -5.91
CA GLY A 10 16.38 -2.05 -4.45
C GLY A 10 15.00 -1.58 -3.97
N SER A 11 14.46 -0.50 -4.56
CA SER A 11 13.11 0.00 -4.24
C SER A 11 12.03 -1.03 -4.52
N ILE A 12 12.10 -1.75 -5.63
CA ILE A 12 11.14 -2.82 -5.94
C ILE A 12 11.26 -3.96 -4.92
N LEU A 13 12.48 -4.37 -4.57
CA LEU A 13 12.69 -5.47 -3.61
C LEU A 13 12.16 -5.11 -2.22
N VAL A 14 12.44 -3.89 -1.74
CA VAL A 14 11.91 -3.38 -0.47
C VAL A 14 10.38 -3.28 -0.55
N GLY A 15 9.84 -2.75 -1.65
CA GLY A 15 8.40 -2.64 -1.87
C GLY A 15 7.69 -4.00 -1.85
N VAL A 16 8.27 -5.01 -2.49
CA VAL A 16 7.74 -6.40 -2.47
C VAL A 16 7.79 -6.99 -1.06
N ALA A 17 8.88 -6.76 -0.31
CA ALA A 17 8.97 -7.21 1.07
C ALA A 17 7.91 -6.55 1.96
N VAL A 18 7.73 -5.24 1.83
CA VAL A 18 6.73 -4.45 2.56
C VAL A 18 5.32 -4.89 2.20
N LEU A 19 5.03 -5.09 0.92
CA LEU A 19 3.76 -5.66 0.45
C LEU A 19 3.49 -7.03 1.07
N GLY A 20 4.48 -7.91 1.09
CA GLY A 20 4.35 -9.23 1.71
C GLY A 20 4.01 -9.14 3.20
N ILE A 21 4.67 -8.26 3.95
CA ILE A 21 4.40 -8.04 5.37
C ILE A 21 2.99 -7.49 5.59
N LYS A 22 2.58 -6.47 4.83
CA LYS A 22 1.25 -5.86 4.96
C LYS A 22 0.13 -6.83 4.55
N TYR A 23 0.33 -7.59 3.47
CA TYR A 23 -0.63 -8.61 3.06
C TYR A 23 -0.75 -9.72 4.12
N PHE A 24 0.36 -10.13 4.73
CA PHE A 24 0.34 -11.08 5.83
C PHE A 24 -0.39 -10.51 7.05
N ALA A 25 -0.18 -9.24 7.38
CA ALA A 25 -0.92 -8.54 8.44
C ALA A 25 -2.43 -8.57 8.17
N TYR A 26 -2.85 -8.28 6.93
CA TYR A 26 -4.24 -8.44 6.51
C TYR A 26 -4.73 -9.88 6.68
N ALA A 27 -4.00 -10.88 6.16
CA ALA A 27 -4.42 -12.28 6.17
C ALA A 27 -4.61 -12.84 7.58
N VAL A 28 -3.80 -12.42 8.54
CA VAL A 28 -3.90 -12.85 9.95
C VAL A 28 -5.03 -12.12 10.69
N THR A 29 -5.30 -10.86 10.35
CA THR A 29 -6.27 -10.03 11.09
C THR A 29 -7.67 -10.02 10.50
N GLY A 30 -7.82 -10.22 9.19
CA GLY A 30 -9.04 -9.97 8.44
C GLY A 30 -9.43 -8.49 8.34
N SER A 31 -8.54 -7.56 8.70
CA SER A 31 -8.89 -6.13 8.77
C SER A 31 -8.97 -5.47 7.40
N ILE A 32 -10.12 -4.86 7.10
CA ILE A 32 -10.34 -4.06 5.88
C ILE A 32 -9.39 -2.86 5.83
N ALA A 33 -9.02 -2.30 6.97
CA ALA A 33 -8.08 -1.20 7.05
C ALA A 33 -6.66 -1.64 6.64
N LEU A 34 -6.21 -2.81 7.10
CA LEU A 34 -4.93 -3.40 6.68
C LEU A 34 -4.97 -3.91 5.24
N TYR A 35 -6.14 -4.34 4.75
CA TYR A 35 -6.34 -4.66 3.33
C TYR A 35 -6.10 -3.42 2.45
N SER A 36 -6.67 -2.28 2.81
CA SER A 36 -6.45 -1.01 2.09
C SER A 36 -4.96 -0.63 2.06
N ASP A 37 -4.27 -0.74 3.19
CA ASP A 37 -2.83 -0.45 3.31
C ASP A 37 -1.96 -1.39 2.45
N ALA A 38 -2.35 -2.68 2.37
CA ALA A 38 -1.71 -3.65 1.50
C ALA A 38 -1.96 -3.37 0.01
N MET A 39 -3.18 -2.96 -0.37
CA MET A 39 -3.53 -2.59 -1.74
C MET A 39 -2.78 -1.35 -2.23
N GLU A 40 -2.59 -0.34 -1.37
CA GLU A 40 -1.73 0.81 -1.67
C GLU A 40 -0.30 0.36 -2.02
N SER A 41 0.26 -0.54 -1.21
CA SER A 41 1.61 -1.06 -1.42
C SER A 41 1.70 -1.95 -2.68
N LEU A 42 0.65 -2.71 -3.00
CA LEU A 42 0.56 -3.50 -4.22
C LEU A 42 0.60 -2.62 -5.46
N VAL A 43 -0.21 -1.55 -5.46
CA VAL A 43 -0.22 -0.57 -6.55
C VAL A 43 1.17 0.07 -6.66
N ASN A 44 1.78 0.49 -5.56
CA ASN A 44 3.12 1.10 -5.58
C ASN A 44 4.20 0.17 -6.17
N VAL A 45 4.16 -1.13 -5.85
CA VAL A 45 5.07 -2.11 -6.47
C VAL A 45 4.77 -2.27 -7.96
N ALA A 46 3.51 -2.39 -8.34
CA ALA A 46 3.11 -2.56 -9.74
C ALA A 46 3.47 -1.33 -10.59
N THR A 47 3.28 -0.12 -10.07
CA THR A 47 3.68 1.13 -10.75
C THR A 47 5.19 1.26 -10.85
N ALA A 48 5.95 0.89 -9.81
CA ALA A 48 7.41 0.87 -9.85
C ALA A 48 7.96 -0.12 -10.89
N VAL A 49 7.35 -1.31 -10.99
CA VAL A 49 7.68 -2.31 -12.01
C VAL A 49 7.35 -1.78 -13.42
N ALA A 50 6.15 -1.23 -13.62
CA ALA A 50 5.75 -0.63 -14.89
C ALA A 50 6.69 0.51 -15.31
N ALA A 51 7.05 1.39 -14.38
CA ALA A 51 8.00 2.48 -14.61
C ALA A 51 9.40 1.94 -14.98
N LEU A 52 9.88 0.89 -14.31
CA LEU A 52 11.16 0.25 -14.66
C LEU A 52 11.11 -0.36 -16.06
N PHE A 53 10.02 -1.02 -16.45
CA PHE A 53 9.83 -1.53 -17.80
C PHE A 53 9.79 -0.41 -18.83
N ALA A 54 9.08 0.68 -18.56
CA ALA A 54 9.02 1.84 -19.43
C ALA A 54 10.40 2.48 -19.64
N VAL A 55 11.18 2.64 -18.57
CA VAL A 55 12.56 3.16 -18.63
C VAL A 55 13.49 2.19 -19.36
N ARG A 56 13.36 0.88 -19.15
CA ARG A 56 14.17 -0.11 -19.89
C ARG A 56 13.85 -0.12 -21.37
N LEU A 57 12.57 0.00 -21.73
CA LEU A 57 12.14 0.05 -23.12
C LEU A 57 12.56 1.36 -23.79
N SER A 58 12.57 2.47 -23.06
CA SER A 58 13.02 3.77 -23.59
C SER A 58 14.55 3.89 -23.74
N MET A 59 15.32 3.06 -23.05
CA MET A 59 16.79 2.94 -23.21
C MET A 59 17.21 1.95 -24.31
N ALA A 60 16.27 1.25 -24.96
CA ALA A 60 16.58 0.43 -26.13
C ALA A 60 17.06 1.32 -27.30
N PRO A 61 18.03 0.87 -28.11
CA PRO A 61 18.56 1.68 -29.20
C PRO A 61 17.44 2.07 -30.18
N ALA A 62 17.51 3.28 -30.73
CA ALA A 62 16.53 3.79 -31.68
C ALA A 62 16.46 2.86 -32.91
N ASP A 63 15.30 2.25 -33.12
CA ASP A 63 14.98 1.47 -34.30
C ASP A 63 14.35 2.42 -35.34
N ASP A 64 14.59 2.17 -36.64
CA ASP A 64 14.17 3.03 -37.77
C ASP A 64 12.64 3.28 -37.85
N ASN A 65 11.85 2.58 -37.03
CA ASN A 65 10.39 2.69 -36.97
C ASN A 65 9.84 3.79 -36.03
N HIS A 66 10.67 4.49 -35.24
CA HIS A 66 10.21 5.52 -34.27
C HIS A 66 11.00 6.84 -34.32
N PRO A 67 10.78 7.70 -35.33
CA PRO A 67 11.51 8.96 -35.50
C PRO A 67 11.18 10.09 -34.47
N TYR A 68 10.18 9.91 -33.60
CA TYR A 68 9.75 10.95 -32.63
C TYR A 68 10.09 10.64 -31.14
N GLY A 69 10.88 9.59 -30.88
CA GLY A 69 11.36 9.26 -29.54
C GLY A 69 10.34 8.56 -28.61
N HIS A 70 10.84 7.81 -27.64
CA HIS A 70 10.06 6.95 -26.72
C HIS A 70 9.23 7.68 -25.66
N HIS A 71 8.97 9.00 -25.80
CA HIS A 71 8.11 9.76 -24.87
C HIS A 71 6.71 9.14 -24.72
N LYS A 72 6.16 8.47 -25.75
CA LYS A 72 4.87 7.76 -25.67
C LYS A 72 4.85 6.62 -24.64
N VAL A 73 6.00 5.99 -24.37
CA VAL A 73 6.08 4.84 -23.45
C VAL A 73 5.92 5.30 -21.99
N GLU A 74 6.44 6.48 -21.66
CA GLU A 74 6.30 7.07 -20.33
C GLU A 74 4.84 7.45 -20.03
N TYR A 75 4.15 8.06 -21.00
CA TYR A 75 2.70 8.32 -20.90
C TYR A 75 1.89 7.03 -20.73
N PHE A 76 2.23 5.96 -21.46
CA PHE A 76 1.56 4.68 -21.31
C PHE A 76 1.73 4.09 -19.91
N SER A 77 2.94 4.20 -19.34
CA SER A 77 3.21 3.78 -17.95
C SER A 77 2.39 4.59 -16.94
N ALA A 78 2.24 5.90 -17.15
CA ALA A 78 1.43 6.74 -16.27
C ALA A 78 -0.07 6.39 -16.34
N VAL A 79 -0.60 6.10 -17.54
CA VAL A 79 -1.98 5.66 -17.74
C VAL A 79 -2.22 4.30 -17.07
N LEU A 80 -1.29 3.36 -17.22
CA LEU A 80 -1.36 2.04 -16.57
C LEU A 80 -1.28 2.16 -15.04
N ALA A 81 -0.43 3.03 -14.52
CA ALA A 81 -0.37 3.31 -13.09
C ALA A 81 -1.69 3.88 -12.55
N GLY A 82 -2.25 4.87 -13.26
CA GLY A 82 -3.54 5.47 -12.92
C GLY A 82 -4.69 4.47 -12.95
N SER A 83 -4.72 3.56 -13.94
CA SER A 83 -5.77 2.54 -14.02
C SER A 83 -5.67 1.52 -12.88
N LEU A 84 -4.47 1.12 -12.47
CA LEU A 84 -4.26 0.26 -11.30
C LEU A 84 -4.75 0.91 -10.00
N ILE A 85 -4.51 2.21 -9.82
CA ILE A 85 -5.03 2.97 -8.66
C ILE A 85 -6.56 2.93 -8.63
N ILE A 86 -7.22 3.18 -9.78
CA ILE A 86 -8.68 3.15 -9.87
C ILE A 86 -9.23 1.76 -9.53
N VAL A 87 -8.63 0.70 -10.07
CA VAL A 87 -9.03 -0.69 -9.78
C VAL A 87 -8.88 -0.99 -8.29
N ALA A 88 -7.73 -0.66 -7.68
CA ALA A 88 -7.50 -0.86 -6.26
C ALA A 88 -8.52 -0.10 -5.41
N ALA A 89 -8.82 1.16 -5.74
CA ALA A 89 -9.82 1.95 -5.05
C ALA A 89 -11.22 1.31 -5.11
N LEU A 90 -11.64 0.80 -6.27
CA LEU A 90 -12.92 0.11 -6.42
C LEU A 90 -12.98 -1.18 -5.57
N LEU A 91 -11.89 -1.93 -5.51
CA LEU A 91 -11.79 -3.14 -4.67
C LEU A 91 -11.86 -2.81 -3.18
N ILE A 92 -11.18 -1.75 -2.73
CA ILE A 92 -11.21 -1.28 -1.35
C ILE A 92 -12.64 -0.82 -0.98
N VAL A 93 -13.29 -0.04 -1.84
CA VAL A 93 -14.67 0.44 -1.60
C VAL A 93 -15.65 -0.73 -1.51
N ARG A 94 -15.51 -1.73 -2.39
CA ARG A 94 -16.33 -2.95 -2.34
C ARG A 94 -16.18 -3.66 -0.99
N GLU A 95 -14.95 -3.84 -0.53
CA GLU A 95 -14.67 -4.53 0.74
C GLU A 95 -15.16 -3.73 1.93
N ALA A 96 -14.93 -2.41 1.94
CA ALA A 96 -15.45 -1.51 2.95
C ALA A 96 -16.99 -1.54 3.03
N TRP A 97 -17.67 -1.55 1.87
CA TRP A 97 -19.13 -1.65 1.81
C TRP A 97 -19.64 -3.00 2.36
N ALA A 98 -18.95 -4.09 2.07
CA ALA A 98 -19.26 -5.41 2.63
C ALA A 98 -19.05 -5.44 4.16
N GLY A 99 -17.99 -4.81 4.66
CA GLY A 99 -17.70 -4.68 6.08
C GLY A 99 -18.70 -3.84 6.87
N ILE A 100 -19.26 -2.81 6.24
CA ILE A 100 -20.35 -2.01 6.83
C ILE A 100 -21.62 -2.86 6.98
N GLN A 101 -21.93 -3.70 5.98
CA GLN A 101 -23.10 -4.58 6.03
C GLN A 101 -22.92 -5.73 7.03
N ASN A 102 -21.72 -6.29 7.14
CA ASN A 102 -21.39 -7.39 8.03
C ASN A 102 -20.17 -7.06 8.89
N PRO A 103 -20.35 -6.33 10.01
CA PRO A 103 -19.24 -5.95 10.88
C PRO A 103 -18.63 -7.18 11.53
N THR A 104 -17.40 -7.50 11.16
CA THR A 104 -16.63 -8.57 11.80
C THR A 104 -15.57 -7.98 12.72
N PRO A 105 -15.39 -8.51 13.95
CA PRO A 105 -14.33 -8.05 14.83
C PRO A 105 -12.97 -8.44 14.26
N ILE A 106 -11.99 -7.55 14.44
CA ILE A 106 -10.60 -7.81 14.05
C ILE A 106 -10.03 -8.89 14.98
N ALA A 107 -9.59 -10.02 14.42
CA ALA A 107 -9.18 -11.18 15.21
C ALA A 107 -7.88 -10.96 16.02
N ALA A 108 -6.93 -10.23 15.44
CA ALA A 108 -5.55 -10.10 15.93
C ALA A 108 -5.00 -8.67 15.76
N PRO A 109 -5.65 -7.63 16.34
CA PRO A 109 -5.32 -6.24 16.04
C PRO A 109 -3.91 -5.85 16.48
N ALA A 110 -3.39 -6.44 17.57
CA ALA A 110 -2.05 -6.15 18.05
C ALA A 110 -0.97 -6.69 17.10
N GLU A 111 -1.11 -7.93 16.64
CA GLU A 111 -0.19 -8.51 15.65
C GLU A 111 -0.25 -7.74 14.32
N GLY A 112 -1.46 -7.37 13.87
CA GLY A 112 -1.63 -6.58 12.65
C GLY A 112 -0.97 -5.20 12.73
N LEU A 113 -1.11 -4.50 13.87
CA LEU A 113 -0.45 -3.22 14.12
C LEU A 113 1.07 -3.36 14.19
N LEU A 114 1.59 -4.42 14.83
CA LEU A 114 3.02 -4.69 14.88
C LEU A 114 3.59 -4.92 13.48
N LEU A 115 2.93 -5.74 12.66
CA LEU A 115 3.36 -6.03 11.30
C LEU A 115 3.30 -4.78 10.40
N SER A 116 2.22 -4.00 10.47
CA SER A 116 2.12 -2.72 9.75
C SER A 116 3.17 -1.71 10.24
N GLY A 117 3.49 -1.71 11.53
CA GLY A 117 4.57 -0.93 12.12
C GLY A 117 5.94 -1.32 11.57
N VAL A 118 6.26 -2.61 11.50
CA VAL A 118 7.50 -3.12 10.89
C VAL A 118 7.59 -2.72 9.41
N ALA A 119 6.51 -2.89 8.65
CA ALA A 119 6.43 -2.45 7.26
C ALA A 119 6.67 -0.94 7.09
N SER A 120 6.08 -0.13 7.97
CA SER A 120 6.26 1.33 8.00
C SER A 120 7.70 1.73 8.32
N LEU A 121 8.36 1.04 9.25
CA LEU A 121 9.77 1.28 9.60
C LEU A 121 10.70 0.93 8.43
N LEU A 122 10.42 -0.14 7.69
CA LEU A 122 11.17 -0.49 6.48
C LEU A 122 11.04 0.60 5.41
N ASN A 123 9.82 1.08 5.15
CA ASN A 123 9.59 2.18 4.22
C ASN A 123 10.28 3.48 4.67
N ALA A 124 10.21 3.82 5.96
CA ALA A 124 10.87 5.01 6.50
C ALA A 124 12.41 4.92 6.38
N GLY A 125 12.98 3.75 6.68
CA GLY A 125 14.42 3.49 6.52
C GLY A 125 14.86 3.59 5.06
N TRP A 126 14.11 2.97 4.15
CA TRP A 126 14.43 3.01 2.72
C TRP A 126 14.24 4.41 2.12
N SER A 127 13.19 5.12 2.52
CA SER A 127 12.97 6.51 2.18
C SER A 127 14.17 7.39 2.53
N TRP A 128 14.71 7.24 3.75
CA TRP A 128 15.86 8.01 4.18
C TRP A 128 17.09 7.74 3.31
N VAL A 129 17.32 6.47 2.94
CA VAL A 129 18.38 6.08 2.01
C VAL A 129 18.18 6.74 0.64
N LEU A 130 16.96 6.67 0.07
CA LEU A 130 16.63 7.25 -1.23
C LEU A 130 16.80 8.77 -1.26
N ILE A 131 16.30 9.48 -0.25
CA ILE A 131 16.44 10.94 -0.16
C ILE A 131 17.93 11.31 -0.04
N ARG A 132 18.70 10.59 0.77
CA ARG A 132 20.13 10.86 0.97
C ARG A 132 20.92 10.62 -0.32
N GLN A 133 20.68 9.50 -1.00
CA GLN A 133 21.35 9.19 -2.27
C GLN A 133 20.88 10.11 -3.40
N GLY A 134 19.58 10.43 -3.46
CA GLY A 134 19.03 11.37 -4.44
C GLY A 134 19.62 12.76 -4.31
N ARG A 135 19.82 13.27 -3.10
CA ARG A 135 20.53 14.54 -2.86
C ARG A 135 22.00 14.46 -3.25
N LYS A 136 22.71 13.38 -2.87
CA LYS A 136 24.14 13.18 -3.21
C LYS A 136 24.37 13.12 -4.72
N HIS A 137 23.48 12.47 -5.45
CA HIS A 137 23.58 12.27 -6.90
C HIS A 137 22.79 13.31 -7.72
N ARG A 138 22.27 14.38 -7.08
CA ARG A 138 21.45 15.44 -7.71
C ARG A 138 20.33 14.88 -8.60
N SER A 139 19.65 13.84 -8.13
CA SER A 139 18.56 13.19 -8.85
C SER A 139 17.22 13.52 -8.20
N PRO A 140 16.39 14.37 -8.82
CA PRO A 140 15.04 14.67 -8.34
C PRO A 140 14.15 13.43 -8.25
N ALA A 141 14.28 12.49 -9.19
CA ALA A 141 13.51 11.26 -9.21
C ALA A 141 13.72 10.39 -7.96
N LEU A 142 14.98 10.21 -7.52
CA LEU A 142 15.32 9.47 -6.29
C LEU A 142 14.78 10.15 -5.03
N VAL A 143 14.81 11.49 -4.98
CA VAL A 143 14.24 12.25 -3.85
C VAL A 143 12.71 12.17 -3.85
N ALA A 144 12.09 12.20 -5.02
CA ALA A 144 10.65 12.05 -5.18
C ALA A 144 10.17 10.67 -4.73
N ASP A 145 10.84 9.60 -5.16
CA ASP A 145 10.56 8.22 -4.72
C ASP A 145 10.69 8.06 -3.20
N GLY A 146 11.76 8.62 -2.62
CA GLY A 146 11.93 8.64 -1.18
C GLY A 146 10.82 9.40 -0.44
N ARG A 147 10.33 10.53 -0.99
CA ARG A 147 9.19 11.25 -0.41
C ARG A 147 7.87 10.49 -0.56
N HIS A 148 7.68 9.78 -1.67
CA HIS A 148 6.53 8.91 -1.89
C HIS A 148 6.43 7.85 -0.78
N LEU A 149 7.54 7.19 -0.45
CA LEU A 149 7.59 6.24 0.67
C LEU A 149 7.35 6.87 2.04
N LEU A 150 7.66 8.16 2.25
CA LEU A 150 7.26 8.86 3.48
C LEU A 150 5.75 9.06 3.52
N SER A 151 5.14 9.41 2.39
CA SER A 151 3.68 9.52 2.29
C SER A 151 3.01 8.19 2.64
N ASP A 152 3.53 7.07 2.12
CA ASP A 152 3.06 5.72 2.47
C ASP A 152 3.16 5.44 3.99
N VAL A 153 4.24 5.90 4.65
CA VAL A 153 4.37 5.74 6.10
C VAL A 153 3.31 6.56 6.83
N VAL A 154 3.02 7.77 6.37
CA VAL A 154 1.99 8.62 6.96
C VAL A 154 0.60 8.02 6.78
N THR A 155 0.28 7.48 5.60
CA THR A 155 -1.00 6.80 5.34
C THR A 155 -1.13 5.54 6.19
N SER A 156 -0.08 4.72 6.31
CA SER A 156 -0.06 3.55 7.21
C SER A 156 -0.24 3.91 8.69
N VAL A 157 0.32 5.03 9.15
CA VAL A 157 0.07 5.54 10.51
C VAL A 157 -1.40 5.92 10.71
N GLY A 158 -2.03 6.54 9.70
CA GLY A 158 -3.47 6.82 9.71
C GLY A 158 -4.30 5.55 9.85
N VAL A 159 -3.96 4.49 9.12
CA VAL A 159 -4.58 3.16 9.23
C VAL A 159 -4.39 2.57 10.64
N ALA A 160 -3.18 2.64 11.17
CA ALA A 160 -2.87 2.15 12.52
C ALA A 160 -3.69 2.86 13.60
N ILE A 161 -3.83 4.19 13.50
CA ILE A 161 -4.70 4.98 14.40
C ILE A 161 -6.16 4.55 14.24
N GLY A 162 -6.64 4.34 13.01
CA GLY A 162 -8.00 3.87 12.74
C GLY A 162 -8.29 2.51 13.40
N ILE A 163 -7.35 1.58 13.32
CA ILE A 163 -7.46 0.27 13.99
C ILE A 163 -7.45 0.46 15.52
N LEU A 164 -6.54 1.27 16.05
CA LEU A 164 -6.44 1.53 17.49
C LEU A 164 -7.77 2.07 18.05
N LEU A 165 -8.37 3.05 17.36
CA LEU A 165 -9.66 3.62 17.72
C LEU A 165 -10.81 2.62 17.58
N SER A 166 -10.73 1.69 16.63
CA SER A 166 -11.76 0.64 16.48
C SER A 166 -11.73 -0.39 17.61
N VAL A 167 -10.56 -0.63 18.19
CA VAL A 167 -10.33 -1.67 19.21
C VAL A 167 -10.48 -1.11 20.63
N VAL A 168 -10.11 0.15 20.87
CA VAL A 168 -10.33 0.82 22.15
C VAL A 168 -11.81 1.22 22.22
N PRO A 169 -12.64 0.58 23.07
CA PRO A 169 -14.01 1.01 23.22
C PRO A 169 -13.99 2.44 23.81
N PRO A 170 -14.74 3.41 23.25
CA PRO A 170 -14.94 4.66 23.94
C PRO A 170 -15.54 4.33 25.31
N SER A 171 -14.93 4.84 26.37
CA SER A 171 -15.26 4.58 27.77
C SER A 171 -16.65 5.07 28.21
N GLY A 172 -17.58 5.28 27.28
CA GLY A 172 -18.98 5.57 27.54
C GLY A 172 -19.87 5.18 26.36
N GLY A 173 -20.71 4.17 26.51
CA GLY A 173 -21.72 3.88 25.48
C GLY A 173 -22.36 2.50 25.49
N ARG A 174 -23.05 2.15 26.58
CA ARG A 174 -24.16 1.16 26.67
C ARG A 174 -24.03 -0.13 25.85
N ARG A 175 -23.76 -1.22 26.59
CA ARG A 175 -24.33 -2.56 26.41
C ARG A 175 -25.78 -2.48 25.90
N ARG A 176 -26.01 -2.62 24.59
CA ARG A 176 -27.34 -2.98 24.10
C ARG A 176 -27.47 -4.49 24.19
N ARG A 177 -28.21 -4.88 25.23
CA ARG A 177 -28.76 -6.18 25.58
C ARG A 177 -29.01 -7.05 24.35
N GLY A 178 -28.49 -8.28 24.39
CA GLY A 178 -29.05 -9.37 23.63
C GLY A 178 -30.54 -9.49 23.95
N SER A 179 -31.36 -9.46 22.91
CA SER A 179 -32.73 -9.93 22.95
C SER A 179 -32.70 -11.45 23.17
N SER A 180 -32.98 -11.86 24.41
CA SER A 180 -33.27 -13.25 24.74
C SER A 180 -34.40 -13.77 23.84
N PRO A 181 -34.31 -14.99 23.29
CA PRO A 181 -35.45 -15.56 22.58
C PRO A 181 -36.57 -15.90 23.58
N PRO A 182 -37.86 -15.79 23.19
CA PRO A 182 -38.96 -16.18 24.05
C PRO A 182 -38.94 -17.71 24.25
N ARG A 183 -39.02 -18.14 25.52
CA ARG A 183 -39.14 -19.56 25.90
C ARG A 183 -40.46 -20.13 25.37
N PRO A 184 -40.51 -21.39 24.90
CA PRO A 184 -41.76 -22.03 24.52
C PRO A 184 -42.61 -22.28 25.78
N ARG A 185 -43.90 -21.92 25.72
CA ARG A 185 -44.90 -22.34 26.70
C ARG A 185 -45.16 -23.84 26.50
N CYS A 186 -44.87 -24.66 27.50
CA CYS A 186 -45.46 -25.99 27.61
C CYS A 186 -46.93 -25.83 28.01
N GLY A 187 -47.81 -26.53 27.31
CA GLY A 187 -49.22 -26.71 27.68
C GLY A 187 -49.40 -27.77 28.75
#